data_AF-A0A949X890-F1
#
_entry.id   AF-A0A949X890-F1
#
_cell.length_a   1.000
_cell.length_b   1.000
_cell.length_c   1.000
_cell.angle_alpha   90.00
_cell.angle_beta   90.00
_cell.angle_gamma   90.00
#
_symmetry.space_group_name_H-M   'P 1'
#
loop_
_entity.id
_entity.type
_entity.pdbx_description
1 polymer ?
#
loop_
_entity_poly.entity_id
_entity_poly.type
_entity_poly.pdbx_seq_one_letter_code
_entity_poly.pdbx_strand_id
1 'polypeptide(L)'
;EFMGWQIPWYSALPSLDSLLVGRKIGLFHLVCYLRNGDRVFETYWTTRRGAEAMDYSYALMDLTVYGRQEKWEDSPAGWPQQCTYTRTSSGSPTWQPEWPGGRPIAQWSRLEAGRSDDLGTGERTRRESDPETRGRKVG
;
A
#
# COMPACT_ATOMS: atom_id res chain seq x y z
N GLU A 1 6.67 -35.60 10.76
CA GLU A 1 6.22 -34.33 11.35
C GLU A 1 5.62 -33.44 10.27
N PHE A 2 4.51 -32.76 10.57
CA PHE A 2 3.85 -31.85 9.64
C PHE A 2 4.40 -30.42 9.85
N MET A 3 4.93 -29.78 8.81
CA MET A 3 5.44 -28.40 8.74
C MET A 3 6.66 -28.01 9.61
N GLY A 4 7.05 -28.79 10.63
CA GLY A 4 8.27 -28.56 11.42
C GLY A 4 8.26 -27.28 12.29
N TRP A 5 7.07 -26.76 12.61
CA TRP A 5 6.93 -25.53 13.38
C TRP A 5 7.09 -25.79 14.89
N GLN A 6 7.87 -24.93 15.57
CA GLN A 6 8.06 -25.00 17.02
C GLN A 6 6.98 -24.28 17.83
N ILE A 7 6.14 -23.49 17.17
CA ILE A 7 5.02 -22.77 17.78
C ILE A 7 3.76 -23.64 17.62
N PRO A 8 2.95 -23.81 18.68
CA PRO A 8 1.73 -24.61 18.59
C PRO A 8 0.76 -23.99 17.56
N TRP A 9 0.31 -24.81 16.63
CA TRP A 9 -0.72 -24.46 15.66
C TRP A 9 -1.94 -25.34 15.90
N TYR A 10 -3.13 -24.75 15.79
CA TYR A 10 -4.40 -25.44 15.97
C TYR A 10 -5.32 -25.09 14.81
N SER A 11 -6.13 -26.06 14.40
CA SER A 11 -7.23 -25.78 13.48
C SER A 11 -8.39 -25.17 14.26
N ALA A 12 -8.91 -24.04 13.77
CA ALA A 12 -10.15 -23.47 14.25
C ALA A 12 -11.40 -24.14 13.66
N LEU A 13 -11.24 -25.12 12.75
CA LEU A 13 -12.34 -25.77 12.02
C LEU A 13 -13.46 -26.31 12.94
N PRO A 14 -13.15 -27.00 14.06
CA PRO A 14 -14.19 -27.50 14.97
C PRO A 14 -14.91 -26.41 15.78
N SER A 15 -14.41 -25.18 15.73
CA SER A 15 -14.88 -24.06 16.57
C SER A 15 -15.31 -22.86 15.73
N LEU A 16 -15.54 -23.03 14.43
CA LEU A 16 -15.94 -21.91 13.56
C LEU A 16 -17.26 -21.30 14.00
N ASP A 17 -18.23 -22.10 14.44
CA ASP A 17 -19.54 -21.61 14.86
C ASP A 17 -19.48 -20.69 16.08
N SER A 18 -18.47 -20.84 16.94
CA SER A 18 -18.26 -19.96 18.09
C SER A 18 -17.30 -18.80 17.79
N LEU A 19 -16.26 -19.06 16.99
CA LEU A 19 -15.21 -18.09 16.68
C LEU A 19 -15.53 -17.18 15.49
N LEU A 20 -16.53 -17.49 14.66
CA LEU A 20 -16.93 -16.70 13.49
C LEU A 20 -18.38 -16.22 13.53
N VAL A 21 -19.00 -16.16 14.71
CA VAL A 21 -20.35 -15.61 14.87
C VAL A 21 -20.41 -14.20 14.28
N GLY A 22 -21.32 -13.99 13.32
CA GLY A 22 -21.51 -12.70 12.64
C GLY A 22 -20.41 -12.33 11.64
N ARG A 23 -19.47 -13.23 11.34
CA ARG A 23 -18.33 -12.99 10.43
C ARG A 23 -18.56 -13.67 9.07
N LYS A 24 -17.99 -13.08 8.02
CA LYS A 24 -18.16 -13.58 6.64
C LYS A 24 -17.16 -14.69 6.33
N ILE A 25 -17.65 -15.89 6.05
CA ILE A 25 -16.82 -17.02 5.60
C ILE A 25 -16.10 -16.65 4.28
N GLY A 26 -14.84 -17.08 4.15
CA GLY A 26 -14.01 -16.82 2.98
C GLY A 26 -13.27 -15.47 3.00
N LEU A 27 -13.36 -14.71 4.09
CA LEU A 27 -12.50 -13.55 4.34
C LEU A 27 -11.44 -13.84 5.40
N PHE A 28 -10.28 -13.20 5.24
CA PHE A 28 -9.28 -13.16 6.30
C PHE A 28 -9.78 -12.31 7.47
N HIS A 29 -9.67 -12.84 8.68
CA HIS A 29 -9.97 -12.15 9.93
C HIS A 29 -8.74 -12.23 10.83
N LEU A 30 -8.34 -11.07 11.37
CA LEU A 30 -7.39 -11.01 12.46
C LEU A 30 -8.19 -10.87 13.75
N VAL A 31 -8.07 -11.84 14.64
CA VAL A 31 -8.81 -11.88 15.91
C VAL A 31 -7.83 -12.16 17.04
N CYS A 32 -7.93 -11.39 18.12
CA CYS A 32 -7.09 -11.53 19.30
C CYS A 32 -7.98 -11.89 20.49
N TYR A 33 -7.57 -12.93 21.21
CA TYR A 33 -8.22 -13.39 22.42
C TYR A 33 -7.25 -13.32 23.59
N LEU A 34 -7.75 -12.91 24.75
CA LEU A 34 -7.05 -12.97 26.03
C LEU A 34 -7.69 -14.07 26.88
N ARG A 35 -6.89 -15.04 27.31
CA ARG A 35 -7.32 -16.04 28.30
C ARG A 35 -6.91 -15.58 29.70
N ASN A 36 -7.87 -15.55 30.62
CA ASN A 36 -7.64 -15.28 32.04
C ASN A 36 -8.30 -16.38 32.88
N GLY A 37 -7.49 -17.31 33.40
CA GLY A 37 -7.96 -18.54 34.04
C GLY A 37 -8.80 -19.40 33.08
N ASP A 38 -10.03 -19.70 33.47
CA ASP A 38 -10.99 -20.49 32.70
C ASP A 38 -11.86 -19.65 31.76
N ARG A 39 -11.59 -18.34 31.65
CA ARG A 39 -12.35 -17.42 30.81
C ARG A 39 -11.51 -16.98 29.61
N VAL A 40 -12.18 -16.81 28.46
CA VAL A 40 -11.60 -16.27 27.24
C VAL A 40 -12.39 -15.02 26.85
N PHE A 41 -11.66 -13.96 26.50
CA PHE A 41 -12.22 -12.68 26.09
C PHE A 41 -11.72 -12.34 24.69
N GLU A 42 -12.62 -11.92 23.82
CA GLU A 42 -12.22 -11.27 22.57
C GLU A 42 -11.83 -9.83 22.87
N THR A 43 -10.58 -9.46 22.58
CA THR A 43 -10.06 -8.12 22.87
C THR A 43 -9.99 -7.24 21.64
N TYR A 44 -9.92 -7.87 20.46
CA TYR A 44 -9.81 -7.18 19.17
C TYR A 44 -10.23 -8.11 18.05
N TRP A 45 -10.90 -7.57 17.03
CA TRP A 45 -11.04 -8.26 15.76
C TRP A 45 -11.15 -7.27 14.60
N THR A 46 -10.66 -7.68 13.44
CA THR A 46 -10.77 -6.88 12.21
C THR A 46 -10.73 -7.76 10.97
N THR A 47 -11.04 -7.17 9.82
CA THR A 47 -10.98 -7.80 8.49
C THR A 47 -10.60 -6.76 7.44
N ARG A 48 -10.47 -7.20 6.17
CA ARG A 48 -10.15 -6.34 5.03
C ARG A 48 -8.89 -5.51 5.32
N ARG A 49 -8.99 -4.19 5.19
CA ARG A 49 -7.87 -3.27 5.36
C ARG A 49 -7.37 -3.16 6.80
N GLY A 50 -8.18 -3.55 7.79
CA GLY A 50 -7.68 -3.61 9.16
C GLY A 50 -6.66 -4.73 9.37
N ALA A 51 -6.60 -5.72 8.48
CA ALA A 51 -5.56 -6.74 8.48
C ALA A 51 -4.25 -6.30 7.80
N GLU A 52 -4.16 -5.08 7.24
CA GLU A 52 -2.93 -4.56 6.62
C GLU A 52 -1.74 -4.55 7.58
N ALA A 53 -1.98 -4.46 8.90
CA ALA A 53 -0.91 -4.57 9.90
C ALA A 53 -0.14 -5.90 9.84
N MET A 54 -0.76 -6.96 9.31
CA MET A 54 -0.14 -8.27 9.08
C MET A 54 0.35 -8.45 7.64
N ASP A 55 0.01 -7.52 6.74
CA ASP A 55 0.40 -7.53 5.32
C ASP A 55 1.29 -6.33 5.00
N TYR A 56 2.58 -6.50 5.30
CA TYR A 56 3.60 -5.47 5.09
C TYR A 56 3.79 -5.04 3.63
N SER A 57 3.25 -5.80 2.65
CA SER A 57 3.40 -5.46 1.23
C SER A 57 2.87 -4.06 0.91
N TYR A 58 1.78 -3.67 1.55
CA TYR A 58 1.18 -2.35 1.41
C TYR A 58 2.03 -1.24 1.99
N ALA A 59 2.61 -1.45 3.17
CA ALA A 59 3.54 -0.50 3.76
C ALA A 59 4.81 -0.33 2.91
N LEU A 60 5.28 -1.40 2.27
CA LEU A 60 6.40 -1.33 1.34
C LEU A 60 6.03 -0.60 0.04
N MET A 61 4.82 -0.78 -0.47
CA MET A 61 4.32 -0.05 -1.65
C MET A 61 4.21 1.47 -1.40
N ASP A 62 3.82 1.89 -0.19
CA ASP A 62 3.79 3.32 0.20
C ASP A 62 5.15 4.01 0.09
N LEU A 63 6.25 3.24 0.18
CA LEU A 63 7.62 3.74 0.04
C LEU A 63 8.07 3.84 -1.42
N THR A 64 7.32 3.26 -2.36
CA THR A 64 7.65 3.30 -3.78
C THR A 64 7.16 4.59 -4.41
N VAL A 65 7.77 4.96 -5.55
CA VAL A 65 7.35 6.15 -6.30
C VAL A 65 5.86 6.08 -6.58
N TYR A 66 5.35 5.03 -7.23
CA TYR A 66 3.94 4.94 -7.63
C TYR A 66 2.94 4.60 -6.51
N GLY A 67 3.40 4.48 -5.26
CA GLY A 67 2.52 4.12 -4.14
C GLY A 67 1.75 2.82 -4.36
N ARG A 68 0.49 2.77 -3.94
CA ARG A 68 -0.37 1.57 -4.06
C ARG A 68 -1.21 1.54 -5.34
N GLN A 69 -1.22 2.64 -6.09
CA GLN A 69 -2.02 2.85 -7.30
C GLN A 69 -3.53 2.70 -7.05
N GLU A 70 -3.99 3.12 -5.88
CA GLU A 70 -5.41 3.03 -5.52
C GLU A 70 -6.17 4.27 -5.96
N LYS A 71 -7.43 4.11 -6.40
CA LYS A 71 -8.24 5.22 -6.93
C LYS A 71 -8.51 6.36 -5.95
N TRP A 72 -8.32 6.12 -4.65
CA TRP A 72 -8.54 7.09 -3.58
C TRP A 72 -7.23 7.64 -3.00
N GLU A 73 -6.09 7.17 -3.53
CA GLU A 73 -4.78 7.72 -3.26
C GLU A 73 -4.64 9.06 -3.96
N ASP A 74 -4.05 10.04 -3.28
CA ASP A 74 -3.72 11.32 -3.88
C ASP A 74 -2.40 11.15 -4.60
N SER A 75 -2.52 10.92 -5.91
CA SER A 75 -1.42 10.70 -6.83
C SER A 75 -1.32 11.88 -7.79
N PRO A 76 -0.10 12.30 -8.17
CA PRO A 76 0.09 13.29 -9.21
C PRO A 76 -0.66 12.98 -10.50
N ALA A 77 -0.98 14.04 -11.24
CA ALA A 77 -1.66 13.92 -12.52
C ALA A 77 -0.89 12.99 -13.49
N GLY A 78 -1.62 12.08 -14.14
CA GLY A 78 -1.05 11.12 -15.09
C GLY A 78 -0.46 9.85 -14.48
N TRP A 79 -0.47 9.70 -13.15
CA TRP A 79 0.01 8.47 -12.52
C TRP A 79 -0.92 7.28 -12.77
N PRO A 80 -0.36 6.06 -12.93
CA PRO A 80 -1.17 4.87 -13.07
C PRO A 80 -1.91 4.61 -11.76
N GLN A 81 -3.25 4.61 -11.83
CA GLN A 81 -4.14 4.15 -10.75
C GLN A 81 -4.90 2.90 -11.21
N GLN A 82 -4.16 1.95 -11.78
CA GLN A 82 -4.71 0.67 -12.22
C GLN A 82 -4.67 -0.30 -11.05
N CYS A 83 -5.45 0.01 -10.00
CA CYS A 83 -5.65 -0.78 -8.77
C CYS A 83 -4.96 -2.13 -8.86
N THR A 84 -3.78 -2.25 -8.26
CA THR A 84 -3.05 -3.52 -8.29
C THR A 84 -3.99 -4.58 -7.72
N TYR A 85 -4.48 -5.47 -8.58
CA TYR A 85 -5.50 -6.48 -8.31
C TYR A 85 -5.08 -7.49 -7.24
N THR A 86 -3.92 -7.30 -6.62
CA THR A 86 -3.24 -8.28 -5.79
C THR A 86 -4.01 -8.61 -4.53
N ARG A 87 -5.00 -7.83 -4.03
CA ARG A 87 -5.88 -8.35 -2.94
C ARG A 87 -7.18 -7.61 -2.60
N THR A 88 -7.50 -6.43 -3.16
CA THR A 88 -8.64 -5.64 -2.63
C THR A 88 -9.93 -5.76 -3.43
N SER A 89 -10.60 -6.93 -3.35
CA SER A 89 -12.08 -6.93 -3.46
C SER A 89 -12.74 -6.23 -2.25
N SER A 90 -11.93 -5.79 -1.29
CA SER A 90 -12.31 -5.01 -0.13
C SER A 90 -12.79 -3.59 -0.47
N GLY A 91 -12.48 -3.07 -1.67
CA GLY A 91 -12.83 -1.72 -2.12
C GLY A 91 -12.10 -0.61 -1.36
N SER A 92 -12.33 0.64 -1.77
CA SER A 92 -11.94 1.81 -0.97
C SER A 92 -12.51 1.69 0.44
N PRO A 93 -11.82 2.17 1.48
CA PRO A 93 -12.42 2.25 2.80
C PRO A 93 -13.76 3.00 2.71
N THR A 94 -14.76 2.58 3.51
CA THR A 94 -16.09 3.22 3.54
C THR A 94 -16.05 4.64 4.08
N TRP A 95 -14.94 5.01 4.71
CA TRP A 95 -14.59 6.37 5.11
C TRP A 95 -13.42 6.83 4.25
N GLN A 96 -13.53 8.03 3.68
CA GLN A 96 -12.38 8.70 3.08
C GLN A 96 -11.52 9.21 4.24
N PRO A 97 -10.22 8.86 4.33
CA PRO A 97 -9.36 9.49 5.32
C PRO A 97 -9.28 10.99 5.01
N GLU A 98 -9.95 11.80 5.83
CA GLU A 98 -9.98 13.25 5.72
C GLU A 98 -8.73 13.81 6.43
N TRP A 99 -7.60 13.74 5.72
CA TRP A 99 -6.42 14.60 5.86
C TRP A 99 -6.12 15.06 4.42
N PRO A 100 -5.66 16.30 4.17
CA PRO A 100 -6.18 17.20 3.13
C PRO A 100 -6.01 16.76 1.66
N GLY A 101 -5.54 15.54 1.40
CA GLY A 101 -5.51 14.86 0.11
C GLY A 101 -5.25 13.35 0.30
N GLY A 102 -6.13 12.59 0.97
CA GLY A 102 -5.98 11.12 1.02
C GLY A 102 -4.72 10.60 1.75
N ARG A 103 -4.21 9.42 1.35
CA ARG A 103 -2.97 8.85 1.92
C ARG A 103 -1.74 9.44 1.22
N PRO A 104 -0.78 10.01 1.96
CA PRO A 104 0.42 10.56 1.36
C PRO A 104 1.34 9.44 0.86
N ILE A 105 1.76 9.55 -0.39
CA ILE A 105 2.87 8.80 -0.97
C ILE A 105 4.21 9.48 -0.68
N ALA A 106 5.31 8.72 -0.82
CA ALA A 106 6.69 9.22 -0.64
C ALA A 106 7.01 10.48 -1.49
N GLN A 107 6.27 10.73 -2.57
CA GLN A 107 6.41 11.91 -3.41
C GLN A 107 6.12 13.23 -2.66
N TRP A 108 5.19 13.25 -1.70
CA TRP A 108 4.78 14.50 -1.04
C TRP A 108 5.92 15.14 -0.25
N SER A 109 6.74 14.35 0.44
CA SER A 109 7.92 14.87 1.14
C SER A 109 8.92 15.54 0.19
N ARG A 110 8.98 15.14 -1.09
CA ARG A 110 9.81 15.81 -2.10
C ARG A 110 9.20 17.15 -2.53
N LEU A 111 7.89 17.18 -2.77
CA LEU A 111 7.16 18.38 -3.18
C LEU A 111 7.14 19.43 -2.07
N GLU A 112 6.91 19.02 -0.82
CA GLU A 112 7.02 19.88 0.38
C GLU A 112 8.43 20.47 0.52
N ALA A 113 9.47 19.73 0.12
CA ALA A 113 10.85 20.22 0.06
C ALA A 113 11.15 21.10 -1.18
N GLY A 114 10.14 21.49 -1.96
CA GLY A 114 10.27 22.36 -3.13
C GLY A 114 10.89 21.70 -4.36
N ARG A 115 10.94 20.36 -4.42
CA ARG A 115 11.40 19.64 -5.62
C ARG A 115 10.28 19.59 -6.66
N SER A 116 10.64 19.68 -7.95
CA SER A 116 9.69 19.54 -9.05
C SER A 116 9.10 18.12 -9.09
N ASP A 117 7.81 18.03 -9.43
CA ASP A 117 7.13 16.78 -9.78
C ASP A 117 7.41 16.32 -11.22
N ASP A 118 8.09 17.16 -12.01
CA ASP A 118 8.53 16.81 -13.35
C ASP A 118 9.69 15.80 -13.28
N LEU A 119 9.37 14.53 -13.54
CA LEU A 119 10.34 13.44 -13.60
C LEU A 119 11.04 13.32 -14.97
N GLY A 120 10.76 14.21 -15.92
CA GLY A 120 11.50 14.33 -17.18
C GLY A 120 11.31 13.16 -18.15
N THR A 121 10.21 12.39 -18.03
CA THR A 121 9.86 11.32 -18.98
C THR A 121 9.12 11.82 -20.23
N GLY A 122 8.78 13.12 -20.30
CA GLY A 122 8.44 13.76 -21.56
C GLY A 122 9.66 13.75 -22.48
N GLU A 123 9.48 13.25 -23.72
CA GLU A 123 10.53 13.03 -24.72
C GLU A 123 11.71 13.96 -24.55
N ARG A 124 12.91 13.37 -24.34
CA ARG A 124 14.16 14.08 -24.63
C ARG A 124 14.11 14.48 -26.10
N THR A 125 13.59 15.67 -26.37
CA THR A 125 13.85 16.38 -27.61
C THR A 125 15.36 16.49 -27.67
N ARG A 126 15.91 15.69 -28.59
CA ARG A 126 17.31 15.65 -28.96
C ARG A 126 17.78 17.10 -29.07
N ARG A 127 18.69 17.53 -28.18
CA ARG A 127 19.32 18.84 -28.31
C ARG A 127 19.83 18.95 -29.73
N GLU A 128 19.29 19.94 -30.41
CA GLU A 128 19.73 20.45 -31.69
C GLU A 128 21.25 20.67 -31.61
N SER A 129 21.94 20.16 -32.62
CA SER A 129 23.40 20.18 -32.75
C SER A 129 23.97 21.58 -32.57
N ASP A 130 24.97 21.71 -31.70
CA ASP A 130 25.85 22.87 -31.59
C ASP A 130 26.38 23.28 -32.97
N PRO A 131 26.32 24.58 -33.36
CA PRO A 131 27.08 25.05 -34.49
C PRO A 131 28.57 25.12 -34.10
N GLU A 132 29.35 24.38 -34.88
CA GLU A 132 30.80 24.31 -34.86
C GLU A 132 31.44 25.71 -34.78
N THR A 133 32.17 25.94 -33.70
CA THR A 133 33.03 27.11 -33.54
C THR A 133 34.20 26.99 -34.53
N ARG A 134 34.18 27.74 -35.63
CA ARG A 134 35.37 27.92 -36.48
C ARG A 134 35.85 29.36 -36.45
N GLY A 135 36.84 29.60 -35.59
CA GLY A 135 37.59 30.84 -35.55
C GLY A 135 38.62 30.97 -36.67
N ARG A 136 38.95 32.23 -36.95
CA ARG A 136 40.11 32.82 -37.66
C ARG A 136 40.17 32.76 -39.19
N LYS A 137 40.16 33.96 -39.79
CA LYS A 137 41.40 34.59 -40.25
C LYS A 137 41.36 36.11 -40.07
N VAL A 138 42.47 36.62 -39.55
CA VAL A 138 42.89 38.03 -39.50
C VAL A 138 43.93 38.18 -40.62
N GLY A 139 43.90 39.28 -41.37
CA GLY A 139 44.89 39.62 -42.41
C GLY A 139 44.25 39.77 -43.79
#